data_AF-A0A1G8VR35-F1
#
_entry.id   AF-A0A1G8VR35-F1
#
_cell.length_a   1.000
_cell.length_b   1.000
_cell.length_c   1.000
_cell.angle_alpha   90.00
_cell.angle_beta   90.00
_cell.angle_gamma   90.00
#
_symmetry.space_group_name_H-M   'P 1'
#
loop_
_entity.id
_entity.type
_entity.pdbx_description
1 polymer ?
#
loop_
_entity_poly.entity_id
_entity_poly.type
_entity_poly.pdbx_seq_one_letter_code
_entity_poly.pdbx_strand_id
1 'polypeptide(L)'
;MENRELEELKKELEETKRKNMELSGRITELEDEKEEIKDNLDRIKSSKAYKLSKPLRYVRSQVKRVTQYGSVSAVSDKVKSKNRLKKRYKELGTLSFPDKDKRLAEEGKEFDERIVISILVPLYNTPEDFLKEMIDSVVNQTYKYWELCLADGSDAEHSYVGDICKKYSENDKRVVYKKLEKNEGISGNTNACYKMATGDYIGLFDHDDVLHPSALFKYREAIDEGADYIYCDEATFTDGDINKMITVHFKPDFAIDNLRANNYICHFSVFKKELLNETELFRTEYDGSQDHDMILRLTSLAKKVVHVSGIYYYWRAHAGSVAQNINAKTYAIDAAKRAVSDHLKTNGIYNTSITSSRAFETIFRLKYAVTGEPLVSVIITDDTKDCSHALENFNTYSNIEIIKESDFANEIADKNIFAKKNALAKKAKGEVLFFLDGSLKVCSPDIVRELLSIAQREDVGAVGGKIINSAGKIEHASVVIGIGKDKAAGLVHNGFDKKYIGYMGRLCYIQDTSAVVSDMLMLKKSDFEKAGGFDESFEKAFSDISLCLNLRRIGLLNVFDPYAEGVSDKPQILLGCDDEAYMKDLETFKRKFAKELEDGDPYYNDNLTKESLDYSVC
;
A
#
# COMPACT_ATOMS: atom_id res chain seq x y z
N MET A 1 -31.54 25.34 31.22
CA MET A 1 -30.21 25.21 30.61
C MET A 1 -30.32 24.49 29.26
N GLU A 2 -31.00 23.35 29.19
CA GLU A 2 -31.23 22.57 27.95
C GLU A 2 -31.84 23.35 26.77
N ASN A 3 -32.75 24.31 27.01
CA ASN A 3 -33.36 25.09 25.93
C ASN A 3 -32.39 26.06 25.24
N ARG A 4 -31.30 26.46 25.92
CA ARG A 4 -30.32 27.43 25.39
C ARG A 4 -29.28 26.72 24.53
N GLU A 5 -28.83 25.54 24.96
CA GLU A 5 -27.98 24.64 24.16
C GLU A 5 -28.72 24.13 22.91
N LEU A 6 -30.02 23.84 23.02
CA LEU A 6 -30.83 23.43 21.87
C LEU A 6 -31.00 24.55 20.83
N GLU A 7 -31.08 25.82 21.27
CA GLU A 7 -31.11 26.96 20.34
C GLU A 7 -29.73 27.22 19.70
N GLU A 8 -28.64 27.08 20.45
CA GLU A 8 -27.28 27.19 19.90
C GLU A 8 -27.00 26.10 18.86
N LEU A 9 -27.36 24.84 19.14
CA LEU A 9 -27.24 23.73 18.19
C LEU A 9 -28.09 23.93 16.93
N LYS A 10 -29.32 24.47 17.07
CA LYS A 10 -30.17 24.80 15.90
C LYS A 10 -29.54 25.89 15.04
N LYS A 11 -28.93 26.90 15.68
CA LYS A 11 -28.26 28.00 14.99
C LYS A 11 -27.00 27.54 14.28
N GLU A 12 -26.18 26.69 14.91
CA GLU A 12 -25.01 26.06 14.27
C GLU A 12 -25.42 25.15 13.10
N LEU A 13 -26.53 24.41 13.24
CA LEU A 13 -27.06 23.58 12.16
C LEU A 13 -27.54 24.42 10.98
N GLU A 14 -28.20 25.55 11.22
CA GLU A 14 -28.63 26.48 10.17
C GLU A 14 -27.44 27.15 9.48
N GLU A 15 -26.42 27.58 10.23
CA GLU A 15 -25.19 28.14 9.65
C GLU A 15 -24.43 27.11 8.82
N THR A 16 -24.38 25.86 9.28
CA THR A 16 -23.77 24.74 8.53
C THR A 16 -24.55 24.45 7.25
N LYS A 17 -25.89 24.42 7.31
CA LYS A 17 -26.74 24.25 6.11
C LYS A 17 -26.53 25.38 5.11
N ARG A 18 -26.39 26.63 5.58
CA ARG A 18 -26.13 27.79 4.73
C ARG A 18 -24.77 27.69 4.04
N LYS A 19 -23.72 27.34 4.79
CA LYS A 19 -22.37 27.11 4.24
C LYS A 19 -22.36 25.97 3.24
N ASN A 20 -23.06 24.87 3.52
CA ASN A 20 -23.17 23.74 2.58
C ASN A 20 -23.88 24.13 1.29
N MET A 21 -24.94 24.93 1.37
CA MET A 21 -25.65 25.43 0.18
C MET A 21 -24.77 26.37 -0.66
N GLU A 22 -24.01 27.25 -0.02
CA GLU A 22 -23.05 28.14 -0.68
C GLU A 22 -21.90 27.36 -1.35
N LEU A 23 -21.34 26.37 -0.66
CA LEU A 23 -20.32 25.48 -1.21
C LEU A 23 -20.87 24.64 -2.36
N SER A 24 -22.10 24.15 -2.28
CA SER A 24 -22.73 23.38 -3.35
C SER A 24 -22.93 24.23 -4.61
N GLY A 25 -23.37 25.49 -4.46
CA GLY A 25 -23.47 26.42 -5.60
C GLY A 25 -22.11 26.68 -6.24
N ARG A 26 -21.07 26.84 -5.44
CA ARG A 26 -19.70 27.06 -5.93
C ARG A 26 -19.09 25.82 -6.60
N ILE A 27 -19.47 24.62 -6.18
CA ILE A 27 -19.10 23.38 -6.86
C ILE A 27 -19.74 23.34 -8.25
N THR A 28 -21.04 23.63 -8.36
CA THR A 28 -21.73 23.68 -9.65
C THR A 28 -21.10 24.71 -10.60
N GLU A 29 -20.80 25.92 -10.12
CA GLU A 29 -20.11 26.95 -10.92
C GLU A 29 -18.74 26.46 -11.42
N LEU A 30 -17.96 25.77 -10.58
CA LEU A 30 -16.65 25.23 -10.95
C LEU A 30 -16.76 24.04 -11.90
N GLU A 31 -17.81 23.23 -11.81
CA GLU A 31 -18.09 22.13 -12.72
C GLU A 31 -18.45 22.66 -14.11
N ASP A 32 -19.32 23.67 -14.18
CA ASP A 32 -19.68 24.35 -15.43
C ASP A 32 -18.44 25.02 -16.07
N GLU A 33 -17.62 25.73 -15.28
CA GLU A 33 -16.39 26.35 -15.78
C GLU A 33 -15.39 25.30 -16.28
N LYS A 34 -15.28 24.15 -15.58
CA LYS A 34 -14.44 23.03 -16.00
C LYS A 34 -14.92 22.42 -17.31
N GLU A 35 -16.23 22.27 -17.50
CA GLU A 35 -16.83 21.73 -18.72
C GLU A 35 -16.63 22.70 -19.90
N GLU A 36 -16.83 24.01 -19.69
CA GLU A 36 -16.56 25.04 -20.69
C GLU A 36 -15.08 25.08 -21.10
N ILE A 37 -14.16 25.01 -20.14
CA ILE A 37 -12.71 24.95 -20.41
C ILE A 37 -12.37 23.69 -21.21
N LYS A 38 -12.99 22.55 -20.90
CA LYS A 38 -12.76 21.29 -21.59
C LYS A 38 -13.25 21.34 -23.04
N ASP A 39 -14.43 21.89 -23.28
CA ASP A 39 -14.97 22.10 -24.63
C ASP A 39 -14.11 23.05 -25.46
N ASN A 40 -13.65 24.15 -24.83
CA ASN A 40 -12.72 25.08 -25.47
C ASN A 40 -11.39 24.40 -25.80
N LEU A 41 -10.87 23.57 -24.91
CA LEU A 41 -9.64 22.81 -25.14
C LEU A 41 -9.79 21.82 -26.31
N ASP A 42 -10.93 21.14 -26.43
CA ASP A 42 -11.17 20.17 -27.49
C ASP A 42 -11.43 20.83 -28.85
N ARG A 43 -12.07 22.01 -28.87
CA ARG A 43 -12.13 22.90 -30.05
C ARG A 43 -10.75 23.36 -30.50
N ILE A 44 -9.88 23.75 -29.56
CA ILE A 44 -8.49 24.12 -29.86
C ILE A 44 -7.74 22.91 -30.43
N LYS A 45 -7.81 21.73 -29.78
CA LYS A 45 -7.11 20.51 -30.20
C LYS A 45 -7.54 20.01 -31.59
N SER A 46 -8.81 20.18 -31.94
CA SER A 46 -9.37 19.78 -33.23
C SER A 46 -9.05 20.76 -34.38
N SER A 47 -8.67 22.00 -34.07
CA SER A 47 -8.36 23.04 -35.05
C SER A 47 -7.17 22.69 -35.97
N LYS A 48 -7.22 23.17 -37.22
CA LYS A 48 -6.13 23.01 -38.20
C LYS A 48 -4.83 23.68 -37.72
N ALA A 49 -4.91 24.86 -37.10
CA ALA A 49 -3.76 25.58 -36.56
C ALA A 49 -3.08 24.80 -35.42
N TYR A 50 -3.85 24.15 -34.55
CA TYR A 50 -3.31 23.26 -33.53
C TYR A 50 -2.67 22.01 -34.17
N LYS A 51 -3.30 21.37 -35.14
CA LYS A 51 -2.69 20.21 -35.83
C LYS A 51 -1.39 20.58 -36.56
N LEU A 52 -1.34 21.73 -37.23
CA LEU A 52 -0.17 22.24 -37.96
C LEU A 52 0.99 22.68 -37.05
N SER A 53 0.71 23.09 -35.81
CA SER A 53 1.76 23.46 -34.84
C SER A 53 2.41 22.27 -34.14
N LYS A 54 2.11 21.02 -34.51
CA LYS A 54 2.72 19.80 -33.97
C LYS A 54 4.26 19.82 -33.98
N PRO A 55 4.95 20.27 -35.06
CA PRO A 55 6.42 20.35 -35.07
C PRO A 55 6.95 21.36 -34.04
N LEU A 56 6.34 22.56 -33.97
CA LEU A 56 6.71 23.59 -32.99
C LEU A 56 6.44 23.15 -31.56
N ARG A 57 5.32 22.46 -31.30
CA ARG A 57 5.02 21.87 -29.99
C ARG A 57 5.98 20.75 -29.63
N TYR A 58 6.43 19.96 -30.60
CA TYR A 58 7.46 18.94 -30.37
C TYR A 58 8.77 19.61 -29.94
N VAL A 59 9.25 20.63 -30.67
CA VAL A 59 10.44 21.40 -30.29
C VAL A 59 10.27 22.04 -28.91
N ARG A 60 9.14 22.72 -28.67
CA ARG A 60 8.82 23.30 -27.36
C ARG A 60 8.72 22.25 -26.26
N SER A 61 8.30 21.02 -26.56
CA SER A 61 8.29 19.91 -25.60
C SER A 61 9.69 19.40 -25.29
N GLN A 62 10.61 19.41 -26.27
CA GLN A 62 12.02 19.08 -26.03
C GLN A 62 12.69 20.17 -25.19
N VAL A 63 12.43 21.45 -25.50
CA VAL A 63 12.89 22.59 -24.68
C VAL A 63 12.31 22.48 -23.26
N LYS A 64 11.00 22.24 -23.12
CA LYS A 64 10.36 22.01 -21.81
C LYS A 64 10.96 20.83 -21.06
N ARG A 65 11.28 19.73 -21.75
CA ARG A 65 11.96 18.57 -21.15
C ARG A 65 13.33 18.97 -20.63
N VAL A 66 14.13 19.70 -21.39
CA VAL A 66 15.44 20.17 -20.92
C VAL A 66 15.30 21.12 -19.73
N THR A 67 14.33 22.05 -19.75
CA THR A 67 14.08 22.93 -18.59
C THR A 67 13.51 22.20 -17.38
N GLN A 68 12.75 21.12 -17.58
CA GLN A 68 12.11 20.34 -16.51
C GLN A 68 13.05 19.31 -15.88
N TYR A 69 13.93 18.71 -16.69
CA TYR A 69 14.95 17.75 -16.23
C TYR A 69 16.29 18.44 -15.92
N GLY A 70 16.38 19.77 -16.06
CA GLY A 70 17.54 20.57 -15.70
C GLY A 70 18.70 20.54 -16.70
N SER A 71 18.90 19.44 -17.44
CA SER A 71 20.00 19.33 -18.42
C SER A 71 19.73 18.34 -19.55
N VAL A 72 20.51 18.44 -20.64
CA VAL A 72 20.50 17.46 -21.74
C VAL A 72 20.98 16.08 -21.26
N SER A 73 21.91 16.03 -20.30
CA SER A 73 22.33 14.76 -19.67
C SER A 73 21.16 14.08 -19.00
N ALA A 74 20.38 14.80 -18.20
CA ALA A 74 19.22 14.25 -17.51
C ALA A 74 18.13 13.75 -18.49
N VAL A 75 17.96 14.41 -19.64
CA VAL A 75 17.09 13.91 -20.72
C VAL A 75 17.63 12.60 -21.30
N SER A 76 18.94 12.53 -21.57
CA SER A 76 19.61 11.30 -22.04
C SER A 76 19.47 10.16 -21.03
N ASP A 77 19.66 10.43 -19.75
CA ASP A 77 19.52 9.45 -18.67
C ASP A 77 18.07 8.96 -18.55
N LYS A 78 17.07 9.83 -18.76
CA LYS A 78 15.66 9.42 -18.82
C LYS A 78 15.37 8.53 -20.02
N VAL A 79 15.98 8.79 -21.19
CA VAL A 79 15.84 7.92 -22.38
C VAL A 79 16.48 6.56 -22.13
N LYS A 80 17.69 6.52 -21.57
CA LYS A 80 18.37 5.27 -21.17
C LYS A 80 17.54 4.48 -20.15
N SER A 81 16.98 5.16 -19.15
CA SER A 81 16.06 4.58 -18.16
C SER A 81 14.84 3.94 -18.82
N LYS A 82 14.19 4.63 -19.77
CA LYS A 82 13.06 4.05 -20.51
C LYS A 82 13.44 2.82 -21.34
N ASN A 83 14.62 2.82 -21.96
CA ASN A 83 15.10 1.67 -22.72
C ASN A 83 15.43 0.48 -21.80
N ARG A 84 16.03 0.72 -20.62
CA ARG A 84 16.24 -0.31 -19.59
C ARG A 84 14.92 -0.90 -19.14
N LEU A 85 13.94 -0.05 -18.82
CA LEU A 85 12.61 -0.48 -18.41
C LEU A 85 11.91 -1.33 -19.48
N LYS A 86 12.01 -0.93 -20.76
CA LYS A 86 11.46 -1.72 -21.87
C LYS A 86 12.12 -3.09 -22.03
N LYS A 87 13.44 -3.19 -21.78
CA LYS A 87 14.14 -4.47 -21.75
C LYS A 87 13.64 -5.31 -20.58
N ARG A 88 13.52 -4.69 -19.40
CA ARG A 88 13.05 -5.33 -18.17
C ARG A 88 11.63 -5.89 -18.30
N TYR A 89 10.72 -5.19 -18.99
CA TYR A 89 9.37 -5.72 -19.24
C TYR A 89 9.33 -7.01 -20.06
N LYS A 90 10.32 -7.25 -20.93
CA LYS A 90 10.43 -8.55 -21.61
C LYS A 90 10.90 -9.65 -20.65
N GLU A 91 11.86 -9.32 -19.79
CA GLU A 91 12.38 -10.22 -18.74
C GLU A 91 11.28 -10.58 -17.73
N LEU A 92 10.38 -9.65 -17.43
CA LEU A 92 9.20 -9.84 -16.57
C LEU A 92 8.00 -10.46 -17.30
N GLY A 93 7.96 -10.37 -18.62
CA GLY A 93 6.92 -10.95 -19.47
C GLY A 93 7.28 -12.36 -19.92
N THR A 94 7.21 -12.61 -21.22
CA THR A 94 7.40 -13.96 -21.79
C THR A 94 8.76 -14.61 -21.48
N LEU A 95 9.82 -13.85 -21.19
CA LEU A 95 11.12 -14.43 -20.83
C LEU A 95 11.19 -14.92 -19.37
N SER A 96 10.21 -14.56 -18.54
CA SER A 96 10.08 -15.11 -17.19
C SER A 96 9.52 -16.53 -17.18
N PHE A 97 8.84 -16.93 -18.27
CA PHE A 97 8.17 -18.22 -18.39
C PHE A 97 9.19 -19.35 -18.30
N PRO A 98 8.83 -20.49 -17.70
CA PRO A 98 9.75 -21.60 -17.55
C PRO A 98 10.22 -22.06 -18.93
N ASP A 99 11.53 -22.07 -19.13
CA ASP A 99 12.11 -22.76 -20.28
C ASP A 99 11.85 -24.26 -20.19
N LYS A 100 12.29 -25.01 -21.21
CA LYS A 100 12.03 -26.45 -21.29
C LYS A 100 12.54 -27.21 -20.06
N ASP A 101 13.72 -26.87 -19.55
CA ASP A 101 14.35 -27.61 -18.46
C ASP A 101 13.67 -27.27 -17.12
N LYS A 102 13.39 -25.98 -16.88
CA LYS A 102 12.64 -25.54 -15.71
C LYS A 102 11.23 -26.12 -15.71
N ARG A 103 10.55 -26.15 -16.87
CA ARG A 103 9.22 -26.75 -16.99
C ARG A 103 9.23 -28.24 -16.63
N LEU A 104 10.19 -29.00 -17.17
CA LEU A 104 10.35 -30.42 -16.83
C LEU A 104 10.65 -30.63 -15.35
N ALA A 105 11.44 -29.75 -14.73
CA ALA A 105 11.74 -29.81 -13.30
C ALA A 105 10.50 -29.53 -12.45
N GLU A 106 9.69 -28.52 -12.81
CA GLU A 106 8.45 -28.18 -12.09
C GLU A 106 7.39 -29.27 -12.24
N GLU A 107 7.15 -29.76 -13.46
CA GLU A 107 6.18 -30.83 -13.75
C GLU A 107 6.58 -32.18 -13.12
N GLY A 108 7.89 -32.42 -13.00
CA GLY A 108 8.47 -33.63 -12.40
C GLY A 108 8.65 -33.58 -10.89
N LYS A 109 8.42 -32.43 -10.23
CA LYS A 109 8.49 -32.31 -8.77
C LYS A 109 7.30 -33.04 -8.16
N GLU A 110 7.60 -34.03 -7.33
CA GLU A 110 6.60 -34.69 -6.49
C GLU A 110 6.46 -33.93 -5.17
N PHE A 111 5.22 -33.81 -4.71
CA PHE A 111 4.84 -33.15 -3.47
C PHE A 111 4.31 -34.20 -2.50
N ASP A 112 4.60 -34.07 -1.20
CA ASP A 112 4.21 -35.05 -0.19
C ASP A 112 2.69 -35.22 -0.10
N GLU A 113 1.96 -34.12 -0.26
CA GLU A 113 0.50 -34.09 -0.27
C GLU A 113 -0.06 -33.62 -1.61
N ARG A 114 -1.13 -34.30 -2.04
CA ARG A 114 -1.91 -33.91 -3.21
C ARG A 114 -2.91 -32.83 -2.84
N ILE A 115 -2.50 -31.58 -3.00
CA ILE A 115 -3.34 -30.40 -2.78
C ILE A 115 -3.97 -29.94 -4.09
N VAL A 116 -5.29 -29.84 -4.17
CA VAL A 116 -5.99 -29.35 -5.35
C VAL A 116 -6.31 -27.86 -5.19
N ILE A 117 -5.97 -27.05 -6.19
CA ILE A 117 -6.31 -25.62 -6.25
C ILE A 117 -7.49 -25.42 -7.22
N SER A 118 -8.63 -24.98 -6.72
CA SER A 118 -9.81 -24.64 -7.51
C SER A 118 -9.76 -23.21 -8.01
N ILE A 119 -9.63 -23.02 -9.31
CA ILE A 119 -9.61 -21.70 -9.94
C ILE A 119 -11.03 -21.32 -10.35
N LEU A 120 -11.55 -20.26 -9.77
CA LEU A 120 -12.91 -19.77 -9.99
C LEU A 120 -12.88 -18.64 -11.00
N VAL A 121 -13.62 -18.80 -12.10
CA VAL A 121 -13.72 -17.77 -13.15
C VAL A 121 -15.19 -17.49 -13.49
N PRO A 122 -15.76 -16.35 -13.06
CA PRO A 122 -17.07 -15.92 -13.52
C PRO A 122 -16.98 -15.43 -14.97
N LEU A 123 -17.82 -15.96 -15.86
CA LEU A 123 -17.85 -15.56 -17.27
C LEU A 123 -19.08 -14.69 -17.56
N TYR A 124 -18.88 -13.63 -18.35
CA TYR A 124 -19.96 -12.80 -18.89
C TYR A 124 -19.55 -12.14 -20.19
N ASN A 125 -20.11 -12.62 -21.31
CA ASN A 125 -19.89 -12.07 -22.66
C ASN A 125 -18.39 -11.90 -23.01
N THR A 126 -17.55 -12.80 -22.50
CA THR A 126 -16.09 -12.72 -22.65
C THR A 126 -15.69 -12.87 -24.12
N PRO A 127 -14.88 -11.95 -24.67
CA PRO A 127 -14.38 -12.07 -26.05
C PRO A 127 -13.66 -13.40 -26.28
N GLU A 128 -13.88 -14.00 -27.45
CA GLU A 128 -13.38 -15.33 -27.80
C GLU A 128 -11.87 -15.51 -27.59
N ASP A 129 -11.06 -14.55 -28.05
CA ASP A 129 -9.60 -14.63 -27.91
C ASP A 129 -9.15 -14.54 -26.44
N PHE A 130 -9.81 -13.69 -25.65
CA PHE A 130 -9.49 -13.51 -24.24
C PHE A 130 -9.86 -14.77 -23.45
N LEU A 131 -11.04 -15.35 -23.72
CA LEU A 131 -11.50 -16.58 -23.10
C LEU A 131 -10.53 -17.75 -23.35
N LYS A 132 -10.07 -17.90 -24.59
CA LYS A 132 -9.10 -18.96 -24.95
C LYS A 132 -7.75 -18.74 -24.27
N GLU A 133 -7.20 -17.53 -24.34
CA GLU A 133 -5.93 -17.20 -23.69
C GLU A 133 -6.00 -17.43 -22.17
N MET A 134 -7.11 -17.06 -21.54
CA MET A 134 -7.37 -17.27 -20.12
C MET A 134 -7.40 -18.75 -19.78
N ILE A 135 -8.23 -19.56 -20.46
CA ILE A 135 -8.33 -21.01 -20.23
C ILE A 135 -6.97 -21.68 -20.49
N ASP A 136 -6.31 -21.35 -21.59
CA ASP A 136 -5.00 -21.92 -21.95
C ASP A 136 -3.93 -21.58 -20.89
N SER A 137 -3.99 -20.40 -20.26
CA SER A 137 -3.06 -20.03 -19.20
C SER A 137 -3.20 -20.89 -17.94
N VAL A 138 -4.41 -21.40 -17.66
CA VAL A 138 -4.66 -22.36 -16.56
C VAL A 138 -4.32 -23.79 -16.99
N VAL A 139 -4.72 -24.19 -18.20
CA VAL A 139 -4.47 -25.54 -18.72
C VAL A 139 -2.97 -25.86 -18.80
N ASN A 140 -2.15 -24.85 -19.14
CA ASN A 140 -0.71 -24.99 -19.31
C ASN A 140 0.13 -24.81 -18.04
N GLN A 141 -0.50 -24.70 -16.86
CA GLN A 141 0.21 -24.62 -15.58
C GLN A 141 1.12 -25.82 -15.36
N THR A 142 2.31 -25.59 -14.80
CA THR A 142 3.30 -26.65 -14.52
C THR A 142 2.93 -27.50 -13.31
N TYR A 143 2.13 -26.95 -12.38
CA TYR A 143 1.49 -27.74 -11.32
C TYR A 143 0.27 -28.49 -11.88
N LYS A 144 0.17 -29.80 -11.64
CA LYS A 144 -0.84 -30.66 -12.26
C LYS A 144 -2.18 -30.74 -11.52
N TYR A 145 -2.22 -30.44 -10.23
CA TYR A 145 -3.40 -30.64 -9.38
C TYR A 145 -4.20 -29.34 -9.22
N TRP A 146 -4.97 -29.03 -10.25
CA TRP A 146 -5.92 -27.91 -10.25
C TRP A 146 -7.24 -28.34 -10.86
N GLU A 147 -8.27 -27.56 -10.62
CA GLU A 147 -9.54 -27.59 -11.35
C GLU A 147 -9.94 -26.17 -11.74
N LEU A 148 -10.60 -26.01 -12.87
CA LEU A 148 -11.04 -24.72 -13.40
C LEU A 148 -12.57 -24.69 -13.43
N CYS A 149 -13.16 -23.91 -12.54
CA CYS A 149 -14.61 -23.77 -12.38
C CYS A 149 -15.11 -22.54 -13.13
N LEU A 150 -15.85 -22.75 -14.22
CA LEU A 150 -16.38 -21.73 -15.12
C LEU A 150 -17.90 -21.60 -14.95
N ALA A 151 -18.37 -20.49 -14.37
CA ALA A 151 -19.79 -20.18 -14.28
C ALA A 151 -20.16 -19.08 -15.28
N ASP A 152 -21.03 -19.42 -16.24
CA ASP A 152 -21.30 -18.59 -17.41
C ASP A 152 -22.68 -17.92 -17.36
N GLY A 153 -22.66 -16.60 -17.08
CA GLY A 153 -23.82 -15.71 -17.11
C GLY A 153 -24.04 -15.00 -18.44
N SER A 154 -23.33 -15.35 -19.52
CA SER A 154 -23.40 -14.67 -20.82
C SER A 154 -24.79 -14.77 -21.45
N ASP A 155 -25.15 -13.81 -22.29
CA ASP A 155 -26.43 -13.83 -23.01
C ASP A 155 -26.44 -14.79 -24.20
N ALA A 156 -27.56 -14.82 -24.93
CA ALA A 156 -27.76 -15.71 -26.09
C ALA A 156 -26.89 -15.33 -27.30
N GLU A 157 -26.57 -14.04 -27.49
CA GLU A 157 -25.71 -13.56 -28.57
C GLU A 157 -24.26 -14.01 -28.37
N HIS A 158 -23.88 -14.26 -27.11
CA HIS A 158 -22.57 -14.75 -26.70
C HIS A 158 -22.55 -16.26 -26.40
N SER A 159 -23.45 -17.03 -27.03
CA SER A 159 -23.53 -18.49 -26.86
C SER A 159 -22.23 -19.24 -27.18
N TYR A 160 -21.36 -18.66 -28.02
CA TYR A 160 -20.04 -19.19 -28.34
C TYR A 160 -19.14 -19.39 -27.10
N VAL A 161 -19.34 -18.61 -26.03
CA VAL A 161 -18.62 -18.78 -24.75
C VAL A 161 -18.83 -20.19 -24.21
N GLY A 162 -20.08 -20.65 -24.19
CA GLY A 162 -20.44 -21.98 -23.72
C GLY A 162 -19.90 -23.10 -24.61
N ASP A 163 -19.90 -22.90 -25.94
CA ASP A 163 -19.37 -23.89 -26.89
C ASP A 163 -17.85 -24.08 -26.72
N ILE A 164 -17.12 -22.99 -26.52
CA ILE A 164 -15.68 -23.02 -26.22
C ILE A 164 -15.43 -23.77 -24.90
N CYS A 165 -16.11 -23.39 -23.82
CA CYS A 165 -15.90 -23.99 -22.50
C CYS A 165 -16.22 -25.50 -22.49
N LYS A 166 -17.29 -25.93 -23.17
CA LYS A 166 -17.64 -27.35 -23.31
C LYS A 166 -16.54 -28.12 -24.04
N LYS A 167 -16.00 -27.57 -25.13
CA LYS A 167 -14.89 -28.19 -25.86
C LYS A 167 -13.66 -28.39 -24.99
N TYR A 168 -13.30 -27.41 -24.14
CA TYR A 168 -12.22 -27.58 -23.17
C TYR A 168 -12.56 -28.67 -22.11
N SER A 169 -13.79 -28.70 -21.60
CA SER A 169 -14.26 -29.69 -20.62
C SER A 169 -14.31 -31.13 -21.18
N GLU A 170 -14.53 -31.26 -22.49
CA GLU A 170 -14.46 -32.54 -23.20
C GLU A 170 -13.02 -33.08 -23.25
N ASN A 171 -12.05 -32.18 -23.51
CA ASN A 171 -10.63 -32.51 -23.64
C ASN A 171 -9.91 -32.69 -22.28
N ASP A 172 -10.28 -31.92 -21.26
CA ASP A 172 -9.68 -31.97 -19.93
C ASP A 172 -10.76 -31.94 -18.85
N LYS A 173 -10.87 -33.03 -18.08
CA LYS A 173 -11.90 -33.19 -17.03
C LYS A 173 -11.69 -32.29 -15.82
N ARG A 174 -10.53 -31.63 -15.71
CA ARG A 174 -10.29 -30.60 -14.69
C ARG A 174 -11.02 -29.30 -15.00
N VAL A 175 -11.47 -29.09 -16.25
CA VAL A 175 -12.30 -27.93 -16.64
C VAL A 175 -13.77 -28.28 -16.42
N VAL A 176 -14.41 -27.55 -15.50
CA VAL A 176 -15.80 -27.74 -15.10
C VAL A 176 -16.60 -26.51 -15.51
N TYR A 177 -17.55 -26.70 -16.41
CA TYR A 177 -18.39 -25.63 -16.95
C TYR A 177 -19.84 -25.74 -16.50
N LYS A 178 -20.44 -24.60 -16.14
CA LYS A 178 -21.88 -24.47 -15.87
C LYS A 178 -22.44 -23.20 -16.48
N LYS A 179 -23.46 -23.34 -17.32
CA LYS A 179 -24.31 -22.22 -17.75
C LYS A 179 -25.24 -21.82 -16.60
N LEU A 180 -25.33 -20.53 -16.33
CA LEU A 180 -26.27 -19.97 -15.35
C LEU A 180 -27.61 -19.63 -16.04
N GLU A 181 -28.71 -19.73 -15.30
CA GLU A 181 -30.04 -19.39 -15.82
C GLU A 181 -30.17 -17.91 -16.17
N LYS A 182 -29.45 -17.05 -15.43
CA LYS A 182 -29.32 -15.61 -15.66
C LYS A 182 -27.97 -15.12 -15.15
N ASN A 183 -27.55 -13.94 -15.59
CA ASN A 183 -26.39 -13.25 -15.03
C ASN A 183 -26.70 -12.75 -13.61
N GLU A 184 -25.93 -13.17 -12.61
CA GLU A 184 -26.05 -12.74 -11.21
C GLU A 184 -24.96 -11.72 -10.82
N GLY A 185 -24.26 -11.15 -11.80
CA GLY A 185 -23.14 -10.23 -11.57
C GLY A 185 -21.88 -10.96 -11.11
N ILE A 186 -20.83 -10.19 -10.78
CA ILE A 186 -19.50 -10.74 -10.43
C ILE A 186 -19.61 -11.63 -9.18
N SER A 187 -20.24 -11.13 -8.12
CA SER A 187 -20.39 -11.87 -6.86
C SER A 187 -21.18 -13.16 -7.02
N GLY A 188 -22.38 -13.08 -7.61
CA GLY A 188 -23.24 -14.24 -7.80
C GLY A 188 -22.64 -15.30 -8.73
N ASN A 189 -22.02 -14.89 -9.84
CA ASN A 189 -21.37 -15.82 -10.76
C ASN A 189 -20.15 -16.48 -10.11
N THR A 190 -19.34 -15.74 -9.34
CA THR A 190 -18.18 -16.31 -8.61
C THR A 190 -18.63 -17.28 -7.52
N ASN A 191 -19.69 -16.97 -6.77
CA ASN A 191 -20.26 -17.89 -5.79
C ASN A 191 -20.81 -19.16 -6.46
N ALA A 192 -21.30 -19.07 -7.69
CA ALA A 192 -21.69 -20.24 -8.48
C ALA A 192 -20.46 -21.09 -8.88
N CYS A 193 -19.32 -20.48 -9.21
CA CYS A 193 -18.04 -21.20 -9.36
C CYS A 193 -17.67 -21.92 -8.07
N TYR A 194 -17.71 -21.23 -6.93
CA TYR A 194 -17.34 -21.81 -5.63
C TYR A 194 -18.19 -23.03 -5.26
N LYS A 195 -19.48 -23.04 -5.59
CA LYS A 195 -20.37 -24.21 -5.38
C LYS A 195 -19.94 -25.44 -6.19
N MET A 196 -19.19 -25.28 -7.27
CA MET A 196 -18.64 -26.38 -8.06
C MET A 196 -17.26 -26.83 -7.56
N ALA A 197 -16.59 -26.02 -6.74
CA ALA A 197 -15.21 -26.21 -6.35
C ALA A 197 -15.03 -27.32 -5.31
N THR A 198 -14.17 -28.29 -5.63
CA THR A 198 -13.81 -29.46 -4.81
C THR A 198 -12.43 -29.39 -4.18
N GLY A 199 -11.58 -28.46 -4.60
CA GLY A 199 -10.21 -28.32 -4.13
C GLY A 199 -10.06 -27.83 -2.69
N ASP A 200 -8.88 -28.05 -2.14
CA ASP A 200 -8.47 -27.69 -0.78
C ASP A 200 -8.21 -26.17 -0.66
N TYR A 201 -7.76 -25.57 -1.77
CA TYR A 201 -7.52 -24.13 -1.92
C TYR A 201 -8.38 -23.56 -3.02
N ILE A 202 -8.78 -22.30 -2.86
CA ILE A 202 -9.64 -21.55 -3.80
C ILE A 202 -8.82 -20.39 -4.35
N GLY A 203 -8.76 -20.27 -5.68
CA GLY A 203 -8.13 -19.17 -6.40
C GLY A 203 -9.15 -18.35 -7.18
N LEU A 204 -9.05 -17.03 -7.13
CA LEU A 204 -9.92 -16.14 -7.90
C LEU A 204 -9.21 -15.63 -9.14
N PHE A 205 -9.85 -15.78 -10.30
CA PHE A 205 -9.24 -15.45 -11.58
C PHE A 205 -10.24 -14.78 -12.52
N ASP A 206 -9.79 -13.72 -13.20
CA ASP A 206 -10.62 -12.94 -14.10
C ASP A 206 -10.63 -13.55 -15.51
N HIS A 207 -11.78 -13.47 -16.17
CA HIS A 207 -12.05 -14.21 -17.41
C HIS A 207 -11.27 -13.69 -18.64
N ASP A 208 -10.60 -12.55 -18.53
CA ASP A 208 -9.90 -11.84 -19.59
C ASP A 208 -8.40 -11.67 -19.33
N ASP A 209 -7.89 -12.20 -18.22
CA ASP A 209 -6.50 -12.10 -17.79
C ASP A 209 -5.70 -13.37 -18.05
N VAL A 210 -4.38 -13.32 -17.78
CA VAL A 210 -3.44 -14.40 -18.09
C VAL A 210 -2.58 -14.73 -16.88
N LEU A 211 -2.50 -16.01 -16.53
CA LEU A 211 -1.57 -16.51 -15.51
C LEU A 211 -0.21 -16.86 -16.09
N HIS A 212 0.83 -16.60 -15.30
CA HIS A 212 2.16 -17.13 -15.57
C HIS A 212 2.14 -18.68 -15.46
N PRO A 213 2.83 -19.44 -16.34
CA PRO A 213 2.76 -20.92 -16.35
C PRO A 213 3.20 -21.62 -15.04
N SER A 214 4.08 -20.98 -14.27
CA SER A 214 4.54 -21.48 -12.96
C SER A 214 3.74 -20.94 -11.76
N ALA A 215 2.65 -20.19 -11.96
CA ALA A 215 1.91 -19.52 -10.88
C ALA A 215 1.43 -20.51 -9.81
N LEU A 216 0.72 -21.57 -10.23
CA LEU A 216 0.19 -22.58 -9.31
C LEU A 216 1.30 -23.42 -8.66
N PHE A 217 2.41 -23.63 -9.36
CA PHE A 217 3.57 -24.32 -8.80
C PHE A 217 4.18 -23.52 -7.65
N LYS A 218 4.37 -22.21 -7.85
CA LYS A 218 4.91 -21.32 -6.82
C LYS A 218 3.98 -21.19 -5.63
N TYR A 219 2.67 -21.17 -5.87
CA TYR A 219 1.69 -21.17 -4.80
C TYR A 219 1.69 -22.49 -4.04
N ARG A 220 1.88 -23.63 -4.74
CA ARG A 220 2.06 -24.92 -4.07
C ARG A 220 3.29 -24.93 -3.15
N GLU A 221 4.40 -24.31 -3.54
CA GLU A 221 5.58 -24.17 -2.66
C GLU A 221 5.24 -23.36 -1.40
N ALA A 222 4.51 -22.24 -1.53
CA ALA A 222 4.04 -21.48 -0.37
C ALA A 222 3.08 -22.29 0.53
N ILE A 223 2.25 -23.15 -0.05
CA ILE A 223 1.37 -24.06 0.72
C ILE A 223 2.17 -25.07 1.54
N ASP A 224 3.28 -25.63 1.02
CA ASP A 224 4.16 -26.53 1.80
C ASP A 224 4.78 -25.83 3.01
N GLU A 225 5.02 -24.52 2.89
CA GLU A 225 5.48 -23.70 4.00
C GLU A 225 4.36 -23.31 4.98
N GLY A 226 3.14 -23.79 4.76
CA GLY A 226 1.98 -23.57 5.64
C GLY A 226 1.20 -22.30 5.36
N ALA A 227 1.21 -21.78 4.12
CA ALA A 227 0.41 -20.61 3.76
C ALA A 227 -1.11 -20.91 3.79
N ASP A 228 -1.87 -20.03 4.45
CA ASP A 228 -3.33 -20.06 4.44
C ASP A 228 -3.92 -19.13 3.38
N TYR A 229 -3.22 -18.04 3.07
CA TYR A 229 -3.61 -17.05 2.09
C TYR A 229 -2.38 -16.62 1.29
N ILE A 230 -2.49 -16.58 -0.03
CA ILE A 230 -1.37 -16.39 -0.95
C ILE A 230 -1.75 -15.36 -2.00
N TYR A 231 -0.83 -14.44 -2.29
CA TYR A 231 -0.95 -13.50 -3.39
C TYR A 231 0.40 -13.25 -4.06
N CYS A 232 0.41 -12.60 -5.22
CA CYS A 232 1.63 -12.28 -5.97
C CYS A 232 1.63 -10.85 -6.52
N ASP A 233 2.78 -10.47 -7.08
CA ASP A 233 2.91 -9.28 -7.90
C ASP A 233 2.12 -9.41 -9.21
N GLU A 234 1.79 -8.27 -9.81
CA GLU A 234 1.01 -8.20 -11.04
C GLU A 234 1.57 -7.16 -12.01
N ALA A 235 1.27 -7.33 -13.29
CA ALA A 235 1.55 -6.32 -14.31
C ALA A 235 0.36 -6.12 -15.24
N THR A 236 0.08 -4.86 -15.55
CA THR A 236 -0.93 -4.51 -16.56
C THR A 236 -0.29 -4.47 -17.94
N PHE A 237 -0.92 -5.06 -18.95
CA PHE A 237 -0.47 -5.05 -20.35
C PHE A 237 -1.58 -4.64 -21.32
N THR A 238 -1.21 -4.32 -22.57
CA THR A 238 -2.14 -3.90 -23.64
C THR A 238 -1.77 -4.56 -24.98
N ASP A 239 -2.67 -4.43 -25.96
CA ASP A 239 -2.50 -4.91 -27.34
C ASP A 239 -2.31 -6.43 -27.45
N GLY A 240 -2.72 -7.20 -26.43
CA GLY A 240 -2.55 -8.65 -26.41
C GLY A 240 -1.09 -9.13 -26.30
N ASP A 241 -0.15 -8.27 -25.92
CA ASP A 241 1.26 -8.65 -25.75
C ASP A 241 1.72 -8.34 -24.31
N ILE A 242 1.90 -9.40 -23.51
CA ILE A 242 2.33 -9.26 -22.11
C ILE A 242 3.69 -8.56 -21.95
N ASN A 243 4.51 -8.49 -23.01
CA ASN A 243 5.78 -7.77 -23.00
C ASN A 243 5.59 -6.25 -23.17
N LYS A 244 4.38 -5.78 -23.50
CA LYS A 244 3.99 -4.38 -23.56
C LYS A 244 3.29 -3.95 -22.27
N MET A 245 4.00 -4.08 -21.15
CA MET A 245 3.49 -3.66 -19.85
C MET A 245 3.31 -2.15 -19.78
N ILE A 246 2.24 -1.71 -19.12
CA ILE A 246 1.94 -0.31 -18.81
C ILE A 246 2.46 -0.01 -17.40
N THR A 247 2.06 -0.83 -16.44
CA THR A 247 2.33 -0.67 -15.01
C THR A 247 2.70 -2.01 -14.41
N VAL A 248 3.64 -2.01 -13.47
CA VAL A 248 4.03 -3.17 -12.68
C VAL A 248 3.83 -2.84 -11.20
N HIS A 249 3.10 -3.71 -10.50
CA HIS A 249 2.83 -3.58 -9.07
C HIS A 249 3.64 -4.66 -8.33
N PHE A 250 4.81 -4.24 -7.85
CA PHE A 250 5.63 -5.00 -6.93
C PHE A 250 5.16 -4.68 -5.50
N LYS A 251 4.38 -5.59 -4.95
CA LYS A 251 3.68 -5.48 -3.68
C LYS A 251 4.66 -5.79 -2.52
N PRO A 252 4.46 -5.19 -1.34
CA PRO A 252 5.12 -5.67 -0.13
C PRO A 252 4.54 -7.03 0.29
N ASP A 253 5.19 -7.66 1.26
CA ASP A 253 4.58 -8.71 2.08
C ASP A 253 3.37 -8.15 2.86
N PHE A 254 2.67 -9.04 3.58
CA PHE A 254 1.38 -8.71 4.17
C PHE A 254 1.47 -7.53 5.14
N ALA A 255 0.74 -6.47 4.83
CA ALA A 255 0.68 -5.22 5.58
C ALA A 255 -0.80 -4.84 5.79
N ILE A 256 -1.29 -5.00 7.02
CA ILE A 256 -2.70 -4.83 7.35
C ILE A 256 -3.14 -3.37 7.25
N ASP A 257 -2.29 -2.42 7.64
CA ASP A 257 -2.65 -1.00 7.54
C ASP A 257 -2.68 -0.53 6.09
N ASN A 258 -1.79 -1.07 5.25
CA ASN A 258 -1.86 -0.87 3.80
C ASN A 258 -3.19 -1.42 3.25
N LEU A 259 -3.56 -2.66 3.60
CA LEU A 259 -4.78 -3.30 3.12
C LEU A 259 -6.04 -2.55 3.58
N ARG A 260 -6.09 -2.07 4.82
CA ARG A 260 -7.20 -1.26 5.34
C ARG A 260 -7.38 0.05 4.58
N ALA A 261 -6.29 0.65 4.13
CA ALA A 261 -6.34 1.92 3.41
C ALA A 261 -6.46 1.77 1.88
N ASN A 262 -5.96 0.69 1.32
CA ASN A 262 -5.94 0.46 -0.12
C ASN A 262 -5.92 -1.05 -0.36
N ASN A 263 -6.82 -1.55 -1.22
CA ASN A 263 -6.75 -2.94 -1.66
C ASN A 263 -5.51 -3.12 -2.56
N TYR A 264 -4.33 -3.32 -1.97
CA TYR A 264 -3.08 -3.46 -2.72
C TYR A 264 -2.82 -4.91 -3.17
N ILE A 265 -3.55 -5.88 -2.59
CA ILE A 265 -3.47 -7.30 -2.94
C ILE A 265 -4.17 -7.55 -4.28
N CYS A 266 -5.35 -6.96 -4.50
CA CYS A 266 -6.11 -7.07 -5.75
C CYS A 266 -6.19 -8.52 -6.28
N HIS A 267 -5.65 -8.75 -7.47
CA HIS A 267 -5.92 -9.91 -8.29
C HIS A 267 -5.05 -11.10 -7.93
N PHE A 268 -5.59 -12.26 -8.31
CA PHE A 268 -5.08 -13.60 -8.08
C PHE A 268 -4.61 -13.87 -6.67
N SER A 269 -5.58 -13.92 -5.78
CA SER A 269 -5.41 -14.51 -4.46
C SER A 269 -5.81 -15.98 -4.46
N VAL A 270 -5.04 -16.81 -3.77
CA VAL A 270 -5.37 -18.22 -3.49
C VAL A 270 -5.36 -18.44 -1.99
N PHE A 271 -6.41 -19.06 -1.46
CA PHE A 271 -6.57 -19.21 -0.01
C PHE A 271 -7.15 -20.58 0.34
N LYS A 272 -6.84 -21.04 1.56
CA LYS A 272 -7.34 -22.30 2.09
C LYS A 272 -8.86 -22.22 2.22
N LYS A 273 -9.58 -23.20 1.66
CA LYS A 273 -11.06 -23.21 1.63
C LYS A 273 -11.69 -23.04 3.03
N GLU A 274 -11.03 -23.59 4.05
CA GLU A 274 -11.44 -23.50 5.45
C GLU A 274 -11.53 -22.06 5.99
N LEU A 275 -10.78 -21.10 5.43
CA LEU A 275 -10.83 -19.70 5.87
C LEU A 275 -12.19 -19.04 5.66
N LEU A 276 -13.00 -19.55 4.74
CA LEU A 276 -14.37 -19.06 4.57
C LEU A 276 -15.24 -19.36 5.80
N ASN A 277 -14.92 -20.39 6.60
CA ASN A 277 -15.62 -20.74 7.83
C ASN A 277 -17.16 -20.71 7.68
N GLU A 278 -17.67 -21.39 6.65
CA GLU A 278 -19.10 -21.46 6.28
C GLU A 278 -19.75 -20.12 5.87
N THR A 279 -18.99 -19.03 5.77
CA THR A 279 -19.46 -17.76 5.20
C THR A 279 -19.48 -17.80 3.68
N GLU A 280 -20.30 -16.94 3.08
CA GLU A 280 -20.30 -16.76 1.63
C GLU A 280 -18.95 -16.20 1.14
N LEU A 281 -18.51 -16.64 -0.04
CA LEU A 281 -17.27 -16.16 -0.65
C LEU A 281 -17.34 -14.66 -0.92
N PHE A 282 -18.21 -14.26 -1.86
CA PHE A 282 -18.51 -12.87 -2.13
C PHE A 282 -19.89 -12.50 -1.60
N ARG A 283 -19.91 -11.47 -0.77
CA ARG A 283 -21.13 -10.94 -0.15
C ARG A 283 -21.69 -9.81 -1.01
N THR A 284 -22.89 -10.00 -1.56
CA THR A 284 -23.46 -9.09 -2.58
C THR A 284 -23.67 -7.66 -2.11
N GLU A 285 -23.77 -7.42 -0.80
CA GLU A 285 -23.85 -6.08 -0.23
C GLU A 285 -22.56 -5.25 -0.37
N TYR A 286 -21.46 -5.87 -0.80
CA TYR A 286 -20.18 -5.24 -1.13
C TYR A 286 -19.86 -5.24 -2.63
N ASP A 287 -20.84 -5.51 -3.50
CA ASP A 287 -20.64 -5.44 -4.96
C ASP A 287 -19.96 -4.12 -5.37
N GLY A 288 -18.93 -4.23 -6.23
CA GLY A 288 -18.00 -3.16 -6.60
C GLY A 288 -16.71 -3.12 -5.76
N SER A 289 -16.68 -3.80 -4.61
CA SER A 289 -15.51 -3.94 -3.73
C SER A 289 -15.50 -5.30 -3.02
N GLN A 290 -16.15 -6.31 -3.61
CA GLN A 290 -16.32 -7.64 -3.04
C GLN A 290 -15.00 -8.37 -2.78
N ASP A 291 -13.98 -8.05 -3.58
CA ASP A 291 -12.60 -8.52 -3.40
C ASP A 291 -11.98 -7.95 -2.13
N HIS A 292 -12.06 -6.63 -1.91
CA HIS A 292 -11.52 -5.99 -0.71
C HIS A 292 -12.17 -6.52 0.57
N ASP A 293 -13.50 -6.72 0.55
CA ASP A 293 -14.24 -7.38 1.63
C ASP A 293 -13.69 -8.77 1.95
N MET A 294 -13.61 -9.61 0.92
CA MET A 294 -13.15 -10.98 1.06
C MET A 294 -11.71 -11.01 1.58
N ILE A 295 -10.80 -10.25 0.98
CA ILE A 295 -9.39 -10.23 1.37
C ILE A 295 -9.27 -9.84 2.85
N LEU A 296 -9.89 -8.73 3.28
CA LEU A 296 -9.87 -8.27 4.68
C LEU A 296 -10.38 -9.33 5.66
N ARG A 297 -11.46 -10.03 5.31
CA ARG A 297 -12.09 -11.04 6.15
C ARG A 297 -11.24 -12.30 6.24
N LEU A 298 -10.73 -12.80 5.11
CA LEU A 298 -9.92 -14.02 5.06
C LEU A 298 -8.55 -13.81 5.69
N THR A 299 -7.89 -12.67 5.46
CA THR A 299 -6.58 -12.38 6.07
C THR A 299 -6.68 -12.17 7.58
N SER A 300 -7.83 -11.75 8.12
CA SER A 300 -8.07 -11.71 9.57
C SER A 300 -8.16 -13.10 10.22
N LEU A 301 -8.48 -14.14 9.44
CA LEU A 301 -8.58 -15.52 9.92
C LEU A 301 -7.33 -16.36 9.60
N ALA A 302 -6.55 -15.94 8.60
CA ALA A 302 -5.30 -16.58 8.21
C ALA A 302 -4.24 -16.48 9.31
N LYS A 303 -3.54 -17.58 9.57
CA LYS A 303 -2.37 -17.58 10.46
C LYS A 303 -1.10 -17.21 9.70
N LYS A 304 -1.02 -17.60 8.42
CA LYS A 304 0.11 -17.28 7.55
C LYS A 304 -0.37 -16.76 6.20
N VAL A 305 -0.22 -15.45 6.00
CA VAL A 305 -0.40 -14.80 4.69
C VAL A 305 0.97 -14.73 4.01
N VAL A 306 1.08 -15.27 2.80
CA VAL A 306 2.33 -15.33 2.04
C VAL A 306 2.22 -14.53 0.75
N HIS A 307 3.17 -13.63 0.56
CA HIS A 307 3.39 -12.98 -0.71
C HIS A 307 4.44 -13.75 -1.51
N VAL A 308 4.07 -14.20 -2.70
CA VAL A 308 4.99 -14.83 -3.65
C VAL A 308 5.53 -13.74 -4.57
N SER A 309 6.74 -13.26 -4.26
CA SER A 309 7.40 -12.22 -5.06
C SER A 309 7.65 -12.69 -6.49
N GLY A 310 7.25 -11.86 -7.45
CA GLY A 310 7.28 -12.15 -8.88
C GLY A 310 5.91 -11.96 -9.53
N ILE A 311 5.92 -11.54 -10.79
CA ILE A 311 4.69 -11.32 -11.57
C ILE A 311 4.15 -12.67 -12.01
N TYR A 312 3.13 -13.15 -11.31
CA TYR A 312 2.41 -14.38 -11.68
C TYR A 312 1.01 -14.12 -12.25
N TYR A 313 0.59 -12.84 -12.24
CA TYR A 313 -0.67 -12.36 -12.80
C TYR A 313 -0.44 -11.25 -13.83
N TYR A 314 -0.96 -11.45 -15.05
CA TYR A 314 -0.93 -10.44 -16.10
C TYR A 314 -2.34 -9.92 -16.36
N TRP A 315 -2.54 -8.65 -16.03
CA TRP A 315 -3.80 -7.95 -16.13
C TRP A 315 -3.95 -7.25 -17.48
N ARG A 316 -4.97 -7.60 -18.27
CA ARG A 316 -5.23 -7.03 -19.58
C ARG A 316 -6.00 -5.72 -19.46
N ALA A 317 -5.40 -4.62 -19.92
CA ALA A 317 -6.10 -3.35 -20.08
C ALA A 317 -6.90 -3.34 -21.40
N HIS A 318 -8.23 -3.25 -21.32
CA HIS A 318 -9.12 -3.02 -22.46
C HIS A 318 -10.35 -2.19 -22.07
N ALA A 319 -11.05 -1.64 -23.07
CA ALA A 319 -12.17 -0.71 -22.87
C ALA A 319 -13.40 -1.34 -22.15
N GLY A 320 -13.48 -2.67 -22.13
CA GLY A 320 -14.52 -3.43 -21.41
C GLY A 320 -14.16 -3.72 -19.94
N SER A 321 -12.93 -3.43 -19.51
CA SER A 321 -12.50 -3.69 -18.14
C SER A 321 -13.23 -2.78 -17.15
N VAL A 322 -13.81 -3.37 -16.12
CA VAL A 322 -14.56 -2.65 -15.06
C VAL A 322 -13.67 -1.60 -14.37
N ALA A 323 -12.37 -1.85 -14.24
CA ALA A 323 -11.43 -0.96 -13.58
C ALA A 323 -11.17 0.37 -14.32
N GLN A 324 -11.40 0.45 -15.64
CA GLN A 324 -11.28 1.73 -16.36
C GLN A 324 -12.44 2.69 -16.07
N ASN A 325 -13.52 2.20 -15.43
CA ASN A 325 -14.74 2.96 -15.14
C ASN A 325 -14.95 3.25 -13.64
N ILE A 326 -13.89 3.39 -12.84
CA ILE A 326 -13.99 3.79 -11.41
C ILE A 326 -14.71 5.14 -11.23
N ASN A 327 -14.63 6.03 -12.22
CA ASN A 327 -15.35 7.32 -12.20
C ASN A 327 -16.88 7.19 -12.26
N ALA A 328 -17.45 6.00 -12.44
CA ALA A 328 -18.86 5.86 -12.78
C ALA A 328 -19.79 5.47 -11.63
N LYS A 329 -19.34 4.98 -10.46
CA LYS A 329 -20.27 4.49 -9.43
C LYS A 329 -19.78 4.70 -7.99
N THR A 330 -20.27 5.76 -7.35
CA THR A 330 -20.13 6.08 -5.91
C THR A 330 -20.41 4.87 -4.99
N TYR A 331 -21.30 3.96 -5.40
CA TYR A 331 -21.62 2.77 -4.60
C TYR A 331 -20.39 1.89 -4.32
N ALA A 332 -19.42 1.81 -5.24
CA ALA A 332 -18.26 0.92 -5.09
C ALA A 332 -17.31 1.47 -4.01
N ILE A 333 -17.15 2.79 -3.96
CA ILE A 333 -16.42 3.49 -2.90
C ILE A 333 -17.13 3.31 -1.57
N ASP A 334 -18.46 3.42 -1.54
CA ASP A 334 -19.22 3.20 -0.30
C ASP A 334 -19.16 1.74 0.16
N ALA A 335 -19.19 0.78 -0.77
CA ALA A 335 -18.99 -0.64 -0.48
C ALA A 335 -17.61 -0.91 0.11
N ALA A 336 -16.56 -0.33 -0.46
CA ALA A 336 -15.20 -0.45 0.05
C ALA A 336 -15.04 0.15 1.45
N LYS A 337 -15.61 1.34 1.70
CA LYS A 337 -15.64 1.94 3.06
C LYS A 337 -16.39 1.06 4.05
N ARG A 338 -17.50 0.43 3.65
CA ARG A 338 -18.23 -0.53 4.49
C ARG A 338 -17.39 -1.77 4.78
N ALA A 339 -16.71 -2.33 3.79
CA ALA A 339 -15.83 -3.49 3.97
C ALA A 339 -14.75 -3.23 5.02
N VAL A 340 -14.06 -2.09 4.90
CA VAL A 340 -13.05 -1.66 5.90
C VAL A 340 -13.70 -1.43 7.27
N SER A 341 -14.85 -0.76 7.33
CA SER A 341 -15.57 -0.52 8.59
C SER A 341 -15.95 -1.81 9.31
N ASP A 342 -16.46 -2.81 8.59
CA ASP A 342 -16.89 -4.07 9.17
C ASP A 342 -15.71 -4.95 9.56
N HIS A 343 -14.62 -4.93 8.79
CA HIS A 343 -13.35 -5.52 9.19
C HIS A 343 -12.85 -4.93 10.52
N LEU A 344 -12.81 -3.59 10.64
CA LEU A 344 -12.35 -2.93 11.87
C LEU A 344 -13.20 -3.33 13.08
N LYS A 345 -14.53 -3.30 12.96
CA LYS A 345 -15.46 -3.71 14.04
C LYS A 345 -15.25 -5.16 14.45
N THR A 346 -15.04 -6.06 13.49
CA THR A 346 -14.80 -7.49 13.75
C THR A 346 -13.49 -7.71 14.49
N ASN A 347 -12.51 -6.83 14.30
CA ASN A 347 -11.23 -6.84 15.00
C ASN A 347 -11.23 -5.96 16.28
N GLY A 348 -12.41 -5.59 16.80
CA GLY A 348 -12.55 -4.83 18.05
C GLY A 348 -12.17 -3.34 17.95
N ILE A 349 -12.00 -2.80 16.74
CA ILE A 349 -11.70 -1.39 16.49
C ILE A 349 -13.00 -0.66 16.13
N TYR A 350 -13.43 0.24 17.00
CA TYR A 350 -14.69 0.98 16.85
C TYR A 350 -14.45 2.48 16.66
N ASN A 351 -15.50 3.19 16.25
CA ASN A 351 -15.52 4.66 16.11
C ASN A 351 -14.45 5.23 15.14
N THR A 352 -14.04 4.44 14.14
CA THR A 352 -13.13 4.89 13.09
C THR A 352 -13.88 5.70 12.03
N SER A 353 -13.30 6.82 11.61
CA SER A 353 -13.75 7.55 10.42
C SER A 353 -12.95 7.12 9.21
N ILE A 354 -13.65 6.78 8.12
CA ILE A 354 -13.06 6.32 6.86
C ILE A 354 -13.50 7.29 5.77
N THR A 355 -12.54 8.05 5.25
CA THR A 355 -12.79 9.04 4.19
C THR A 355 -11.91 8.76 3.00
N SER A 356 -12.35 9.15 1.81
CA SER A 356 -11.53 9.01 0.61
C SER A 356 -10.36 9.99 0.64
N SER A 357 -9.20 9.56 0.19
CA SER A 357 -8.03 10.42 0.03
C SER A 357 -8.26 11.45 -1.07
N ARG A 358 -7.53 12.56 -1.03
CA ARG A 358 -7.62 13.59 -2.08
C ARG A 358 -7.01 13.15 -3.41
N ALA A 359 -6.10 12.17 -3.38
CA ALA A 359 -5.39 11.71 -4.57
C ALA A 359 -6.20 10.68 -5.36
N PHE A 360 -6.86 9.75 -4.67
CA PHE A 360 -7.66 8.68 -5.25
C PHE A 360 -8.84 8.36 -4.35
N GLU A 361 -10.04 8.24 -4.92
CA GLU A 361 -11.27 8.03 -4.14
C GLU A 361 -11.35 6.64 -3.49
N THR A 362 -10.61 5.68 -4.04
CA THR A 362 -10.48 4.29 -3.59
C THR A 362 -9.33 4.05 -2.62
N ILE A 363 -8.52 5.08 -2.34
CA ILE A 363 -7.54 5.06 -1.24
C ILE A 363 -8.17 5.80 -0.07
N PHE A 364 -8.13 5.20 1.12
CA PHE A 364 -8.79 5.73 2.30
C PHE A 364 -7.82 6.36 3.29
N ARG A 365 -8.28 7.47 3.87
CA ARG A 365 -7.79 8.00 5.13
C ARG A 365 -8.59 7.35 6.26
N LEU A 366 -7.90 6.60 7.10
CA LEU A 366 -8.44 6.10 8.36
C LEU A 366 -8.09 7.06 9.49
N LYS A 367 -9.08 7.41 10.30
CA LYS A 367 -8.89 8.10 11.57
C LYS A 367 -9.44 7.25 12.68
N TYR A 368 -8.56 6.70 13.50
CA TYR A 368 -8.92 5.91 14.67
C TYR A 368 -9.41 6.84 15.80
N ALA A 369 -10.25 6.32 16.69
CA ALA A 369 -10.67 7.06 17.87
C ALA A 369 -9.62 6.93 18.97
N VAL A 370 -9.26 8.04 19.61
CA VAL A 370 -8.52 8.00 20.87
C VAL A 370 -9.45 7.45 21.95
N THR A 371 -8.98 6.46 22.70
CA THR A 371 -9.74 5.83 23.80
C THR A 371 -9.20 6.29 25.14
N GLY A 372 -10.11 6.60 26.07
CA GLY A 372 -9.73 7.15 27.38
C GLY A 372 -8.98 8.48 27.27
N GLU A 373 -8.20 8.78 28.30
CA GLU A 373 -7.35 9.97 28.36
C GLU A 373 -5.97 9.60 28.94
N PRO A 374 -5.15 8.74 28.28
CA PRO A 374 -3.82 8.43 28.79
C PRO A 374 -2.94 9.68 28.86
N LEU A 375 -2.09 9.76 29.87
CA LEU A 375 -1.09 10.83 29.94
C LEU A 375 -0.04 10.61 28.83
N VAL A 376 0.15 11.61 27.98
CA VAL A 376 1.20 11.61 26.95
C VAL A 376 2.38 12.45 27.41
N SER A 377 3.57 11.85 27.51
CA SER A 377 4.81 12.56 27.78
C SER A 377 5.46 12.99 26.48
N VAL A 378 5.35 14.28 26.17
CA VAL A 378 6.00 14.90 25.01
C VAL A 378 7.44 15.23 25.36
N ILE A 379 8.37 14.44 24.84
CA ILE A 379 9.80 14.56 25.07
C ILE A 379 10.41 15.38 23.93
N ILE A 380 10.75 16.63 24.21
CA ILE A 380 11.38 17.53 23.26
C ILE A 380 12.90 17.34 23.32
N THR A 381 13.49 16.90 22.21
CA THR A 381 14.95 16.70 22.07
C THR A 381 15.57 17.80 21.23
N ASP A 382 16.84 18.15 21.48
CA ASP A 382 17.53 19.27 20.81
C ASP A 382 16.77 20.61 20.92
N ASP A 383 16.35 20.94 22.14
CA ASP A 383 15.67 22.20 22.48
C ASP A 383 16.66 23.32 22.89
N THR A 384 17.92 23.19 22.51
CA THR A 384 18.98 24.17 22.82
C THR A 384 18.78 25.52 22.13
N LYS A 385 17.85 25.59 21.17
CA LYS A 385 17.32 26.80 20.52
C LYS A 385 15.82 26.92 20.80
N ASP A 386 15.26 28.09 20.51
CA ASP A 386 13.81 28.32 20.65
C ASP A 386 13.01 27.20 19.96
N CYS A 387 12.29 26.41 20.76
CA CYS A 387 11.44 25.29 20.36
C CYS A 387 9.95 25.63 20.48
N SER A 388 9.61 26.91 20.70
CA SER A 388 8.23 27.34 20.87
C SER A 388 7.37 27.00 19.65
N HIS A 389 7.96 27.07 18.45
CA HIS A 389 7.31 26.70 17.18
C HIS A 389 6.93 25.22 17.09
N ALA A 390 7.64 24.32 17.77
CA ALA A 390 7.28 22.91 17.85
C ALA A 390 6.02 22.68 18.70
N LEU A 391 5.72 23.62 19.61
CA LEU A 391 4.57 23.59 20.51
C LEU A 391 3.46 24.58 20.08
N GLU A 392 3.67 25.37 19.04
CA GLU A 392 2.66 26.27 18.49
C GLU A 392 1.58 25.48 17.74
N ASN A 393 0.34 25.52 18.23
CA ASN A 393 -0.83 24.83 17.63
C ASN A 393 -0.66 23.31 17.50
N PHE A 394 0.27 22.70 18.24
CA PHE A 394 0.60 21.29 18.07
C PHE A 394 -0.51 20.34 18.52
N ASN A 395 -1.43 20.77 19.40
CA ASN A 395 -2.34 19.84 20.05
C ASN A 395 -3.59 20.47 20.70
N THR A 396 -4.76 19.81 20.57
CA THR A 396 -5.98 20.03 21.39
C THR A 396 -6.18 18.99 22.50
N TYR A 397 -5.35 17.95 22.57
CA TYR A 397 -5.37 16.94 23.63
C TYR A 397 -4.76 17.50 24.91
N SER A 398 -5.52 17.48 26.01
CA SER A 398 -5.17 18.18 27.24
C SER A 398 -4.28 17.39 28.19
N ASN A 399 -4.39 16.06 28.23
CA ASN A 399 -3.67 15.23 29.19
C ASN A 399 -2.24 14.95 28.75
N ILE A 400 -1.42 16.00 28.74
CA ILE A 400 -0.01 15.94 28.34
C ILE A 400 0.90 16.47 29.44
N GLU A 401 2.13 15.96 29.47
CA GLU A 401 3.26 16.64 30.10
C GLU A 401 4.34 16.90 29.05
N ILE A 402 5.07 18.00 29.20
CA ILE A 402 6.17 18.35 28.30
C ILE A 402 7.47 18.22 29.09
N ILE A 403 8.41 17.46 28.54
CA ILE A 403 9.72 17.19 29.10
C ILE A 403 10.75 17.70 28.11
N LYS A 404 11.48 18.74 28.50
CA LYS A 404 12.50 19.37 27.67
C LYS A 404 13.88 18.85 28.05
N GLU A 405 14.72 18.58 27.05
CA GLU A 405 16.11 18.17 27.29
C GLU A 405 16.86 19.22 28.14
N SER A 406 16.66 20.51 27.88
CA SER A 406 17.27 21.61 28.63
C SER A 406 16.92 21.64 30.12
N ASP A 407 15.72 21.17 30.51
CA ASP A 407 15.30 21.11 31.93
C ASP A 407 16.15 20.15 32.76
N PHE A 408 16.82 19.18 32.11
CA PHE A 408 17.62 18.14 32.75
C PHE A 408 19.09 18.18 32.36
N ALA A 409 19.57 19.29 31.76
CA ALA A 409 20.94 19.42 31.27
C ALA A 409 22.02 19.15 32.35
N ASN A 410 21.73 19.43 33.63
CA ASN A 410 22.66 19.16 34.74
C ASN A 410 22.61 17.71 35.26
N GLU A 411 21.51 16.99 35.01
CA GLU A 411 21.30 15.62 35.47
C GLU A 411 21.68 14.58 34.40
N ILE A 412 21.58 14.97 33.13
CA ILE A 412 21.87 14.13 31.97
C ILE A 412 23.14 14.68 31.30
N ALA A 413 24.29 14.31 31.85
CA ALA A 413 25.60 14.75 31.35
C ALA A 413 26.14 13.91 30.17
N ASP A 414 25.42 12.87 29.75
CA ASP A 414 25.84 12.00 28.66
C ASP A 414 25.84 12.76 27.32
N LYS A 415 26.88 12.56 26.51
CA LYS A 415 26.99 13.15 25.17
C LYS A 415 26.24 12.33 24.12
N ASN A 416 25.95 11.06 24.40
CA ASN A 416 25.21 10.19 23.51
C ASN A 416 23.73 10.60 23.44
N ILE A 417 23.26 10.95 22.25
CA ILE A 417 21.88 11.42 22.02
C ILE A 417 20.82 10.38 22.41
N PHE A 418 21.12 9.09 22.28
CA PHE A 418 20.18 8.00 22.59
C PHE A 418 20.14 7.71 24.09
N ALA A 419 21.28 7.80 24.78
CA ALA A 419 21.33 7.73 26.24
C ALA A 419 20.52 8.88 26.88
N LYS A 420 20.61 10.09 26.31
CA LYS A 420 19.76 11.23 26.72
C LYS A 420 18.27 10.94 26.53
N LYS A 421 17.87 10.43 25.36
CA LYS A 421 16.48 10.06 25.07
C LYS A 421 15.95 9.00 26.06
N ASN A 422 16.75 7.98 26.38
CA ASN A 422 16.41 6.98 27.39
C ASN A 422 16.27 7.58 28.79
N ALA A 423 17.15 8.50 29.19
CA ALA A 423 17.07 9.17 30.48
C ALA A 423 15.82 10.05 30.62
N LEU A 424 15.44 10.77 29.56
CA LEU A 424 14.19 11.54 29.51
C LEU A 424 12.96 10.63 29.55
N ALA A 425 12.98 9.50 28.82
CA ALA A 425 11.92 8.49 28.86
C ALA A 425 11.72 7.86 30.24
N LYS A 426 12.80 7.70 31.03
CA LYS A 426 12.72 7.23 32.42
C LYS A 426 12.04 8.26 33.34
N LYS A 427 12.21 9.56 33.06
CA LYS A 427 11.59 10.65 33.82
C LYS A 427 10.11 10.88 33.46
N ALA A 428 9.71 10.48 32.26
CA ALA A 428 8.33 10.53 31.80
C ALA A 428 7.39 9.72 32.70
N LYS A 429 6.24 10.30 33.04
CA LYS A 429 5.15 9.71 33.83
C LYS A 429 4.02 9.17 32.96
N GLY A 430 3.96 9.61 31.70
CA GLY A 430 2.94 9.21 30.75
C GLY A 430 3.01 7.75 30.36
N GLU A 431 1.84 7.21 30.04
CA GLU A 431 1.66 5.86 29.50
C GLU A 431 2.16 5.77 28.06
N VAL A 432 2.17 6.91 27.36
CA VAL A 432 2.63 7.07 25.98
C VAL A 432 3.75 8.09 25.95
N LEU A 433 4.84 7.74 25.27
CA LEU A 433 5.96 8.62 25.00
C LEU A 433 5.81 9.19 23.60
N PHE A 434 6.04 10.50 23.44
CA PHE A 434 6.11 11.15 22.15
C PHE A 434 7.44 11.90 22.04
N PHE A 435 8.39 11.34 21.30
CA PHE A 435 9.64 11.99 20.97
C PHE A 435 9.42 12.95 19.80
N LEU A 436 9.79 14.20 20.02
CA LEU A 436 9.67 15.27 19.03
C LEU A 436 10.97 16.09 19.02
N ASP A 437 11.62 16.18 17.87
CA ASP A 437 12.77 17.06 17.70
C ASP A 437 12.32 18.52 17.77
N GLY A 438 12.95 19.29 18.67
CA GLY A 438 12.60 20.66 18.98
C GLY A 438 12.82 21.65 17.84
N SER A 439 13.51 21.26 16.76
CA SER A 439 13.63 22.06 15.55
C SER A 439 12.45 21.91 14.59
N LEU A 440 11.60 20.91 14.77
CA LEU A 440 10.46 20.68 13.88
C LEU A 440 9.34 21.68 14.14
N LYS A 441 8.89 22.34 13.07
CA LYS A 441 7.62 23.05 13.05
C LYS A 441 6.50 22.07 12.73
N VAL A 442 5.67 21.75 13.71
CA VAL A 442 4.48 20.92 13.51
C VAL A 442 3.49 21.64 12.59
N CYS A 443 3.06 20.98 11.53
CA CYS A 443 2.14 21.54 10.52
C CYS A 443 0.71 21.01 10.67
N SER A 444 0.56 19.82 11.26
CA SER A 444 -0.74 19.19 11.47
C SER A 444 -1.36 19.68 12.78
N PRO A 445 -2.54 20.33 12.74
CA PRO A 445 -3.33 20.52 13.95
C PRO A 445 -3.61 19.16 14.59
N ASP A 446 -3.55 19.08 15.92
CA ASP A 446 -3.86 17.87 16.68
C ASP A 446 -2.94 16.67 16.40
N ILE A 447 -1.66 16.93 16.13
CA ILE A 447 -0.69 15.86 15.82
C ILE A 447 -0.64 14.79 16.91
N VAL A 448 -0.80 15.18 18.17
CA VAL A 448 -0.81 14.24 19.30
C VAL A 448 -2.02 13.33 19.20
N ARG A 449 -3.22 13.83 18.92
CA ARG A 449 -4.41 12.96 18.75
C ARG A 449 -4.28 12.05 17.54
N GLU A 450 -3.76 12.56 16.42
CA GLU A 450 -3.58 11.78 15.19
C GLU A 450 -2.65 10.58 15.47
N LEU A 451 -1.45 10.83 15.99
CA LEU A 451 -0.48 9.77 16.34
C LEU A 451 -0.97 8.88 17.49
N LEU A 452 -1.57 9.45 18.54
CA LEU A 452 -2.05 8.70 19.70
C LEU A 452 -3.12 7.68 19.30
N SER A 453 -4.00 8.05 18.37
CA SER A 453 -5.06 7.15 17.89
C SER A 453 -4.52 5.84 17.27
N ILE A 454 -3.30 5.90 16.73
CA ILE A 454 -2.60 4.74 16.15
C ILE A 454 -1.74 4.06 17.23
N ALA A 455 -0.98 4.83 18.01
CA ALA A 455 -0.08 4.33 19.05
C ALA A 455 -0.79 3.55 20.17
N GLN A 456 -2.08 3.82 20.42
CA GLN A 456 -2.89 3.09 21.39
C GLN A 456 -3.29 1.69 20.95
N ARG A 457 -3.17 1.37 19.66
CA ARG A 457 -3.54 0.04 19.19
C ARG A 457 -2.62 -1.01 19.79
N GLU A 458 -3.20 -2.15 20.17
CA GLU A 458 -2.44 -3.24 20.80
C GLU A 458 -1.41 -3.86 19.86
N ASP A 459 -1.68 -3.86 18.56
CA ASP A 459 -0.80 -4.38 17.52
C ASP A 459 0.32 -3.41 17.09
N VAL A 460 0.32 -2.16 17.56
CA VAL A 460 1.29 -1.13 17.17
C VAL A 460 2.33 -0.89 18.26
N GLY A 461 3.60 -0.92 17.87
CA GLY A 461 4.77 -0.66 18.71
C GLY A 461 5.35 0.74 18.54
N ALA A 462 5.29 1.33 17.35
CA ALA A 462 5.66 2.73 17.12
C ALA A 462 4.87 3.34 15.97
N VAL A 463 4.60 4.64 16.05
CA VAL A 463 4.06 5.42 14.93
C VAL A 463 4.92 6.66 14.71
N GLY A 464 5.18 6.99 13.44
CA GLY A 464 5.94 8.18 13.07
C GLY A 464 5.34 8.95 11.92
N GLY A 465 5.69 10.24 11.85
CA GLY A 465 5.16 11.16 10.84
C GLY A 465 6.11 11.44 9.68
N LYS A 466 5.63 12.31 8.79
CA LYS A 466 6.34 12.79 7.60
C LYS A 466 7.08 14.08 7.91
N ILE A 467 8.38 14.13 7.58
CA ILE A 467 9.22 15.32 7.77
C ILE A 467 9.59 15.88 6.40
N ILE A 468 9.39 17.18 6.26
CA ILE A 468 9.61 17.94 5.03
C ILE A 468 10.60 19.07 5.34
N ASN A 469 11.52 19.37 4.44
CA ASN A 469 12.37 20.55 4.61
C ASN A 469 11.67 21.84 4.18
N SER A 470 12.31 22.97 4.47
CA SER A 470 11.86 24.31 4.08
C SER A 470 11.67 24.50 2.57
N ALA A 471 12.33 23.69 1.73
CA ALA A 471 12.14 23.69 0.28
C ALA A 471 10.92 22.85 -0.20
N GLY A 472 10.15 22.27 0.72
CA GLY A 472 8.99 21.44 0.41
C GLY A 472 9.35 20.04 -0.10
N LYS A 473 10.57 19.56 0.19
CA LYS A 473 11.03 18.20 -0.14
C LYS A 473 10.93 17.29 1.06
N ILE A 474 10.55 16.05 0.81
CA ILE A 474 10.47 15.00 1.83
C ILE A 474 11.90 14.66 2.28
N GLU A 475 12.13 14.70 3.60
CA GLU A 475 13.35 14.19 4.22
C GLU A 475 13.10 12.81 4.83
N HIS A 476 11.99 12.69 5.57
CA HIS A 476 11.52 11.44 6.16
C HIS A 476 10.08 11.15 5.76
N ALA A 477 9.83 9.92 5.32
CA ALA A 477 8.48 9.35 5.23
C ALA A 477 8.49 8.01 5.94
N SER A 478 9.32 7.07 5.48
CA SER A 478 9.51 5.79 6.16
C SER A 478 10.92 5.25 5.93
N VAL A 479 11.28 4.24 6.70
CA VAL A 479 12.57 3.56 6.60
C VAL A 479 12.39 2.16 6.01
N VAL A 480 13.22 1.84 5.03
CA VAL A 480 13.38 0.49 4.50
C VAL A 480 14.78 0.00 4.85
N ILE A 481 14.90 -1.21 5.40
CA ILE A 481 16.20 -1.83 5.71
C ILE A 481 16.80 -2.52 4.47
N GLY A 482 18.12 -2.70 4.44
CA GLY A 482 18.81 -3.41 3.36
C GLY A 482 18.97 -2.64 2.05
N ILE A 483 18.52 -1.38 1.98
CA ILE A 483 18.65 -0.51 0.81
C ILE A 483 19.56 0.70 1.05
N GLY A 484 19.77 1.50 0.01
CA GLY A 484 20.58 2.72 0.02
C GLY A 484 22.07 2.43 -0.22
N LYS A 485 22.87 3.50 -0.19
CA LYS A 485 24.32 3.49 -0.47
C LYS A 485 25.05 2.37 0.29
N ASP A 486 24.72 2.20 1.56
CA ASP A 486 25.42 1.28 2.46
C ASP A 486 24.70 -0.07 2.63
N LYS A 487 23.55 -0.27 1.96
CA LYS A 487 22.69 -1.47 2.09
C LYS A 487 22.34 -1.82 3.55
N ALA A 488 22.11 -0.80 4.38
CA ALA A 488 21.75 -0.96 5.78
C ALA A 488 20.34 -0.44 6.04
N ALA A 489 20.08 0.83 5.73
CA ALA A 489 18.77 1.42 5.76
C ALA A 489 18.69 2.63 4.83
N GLY A 490 17.51 2.88 4.27
CA GLY A 490 17.24 4.03 3.40
C GLY A 490 15.94 4.74 3.75
N LEU A 491 15.99 6.07 3.73
CA LEU A 491 14.83 6.94 3.86
C LEU A 491 14.12 7.04 2.52
N VAL A 492 13.09 6.22 2.32
CA VAL A 492 12.43 6.18 1.01
C VAL A 492 11.68 7.48 0.71
N HIS A 493 11.61 7.83 -0.58
CA HIS A 493 11.05 9.10 -1.07
C HIS A 493 11.83 10.36 -0.64
N ASN A 494 13.05 10.21 -0.13
CA ASN A 494 13.92 11.35 0.14
C ASN A 494 14.13 12.22 -1.12
N GLY A 495 14.00 13.54 -0.96
CA GLY A 495 14.16 14.52 -2.03
C GLY A 495 12.96 14.68 -2.95
N PHE A 496 11.90 13.88 -2.80
CA PHE A 496 10.66 14.04 -3.56
C PHE A 496 9.88 15.25 -3.09
N ASP A 497 9.08 15.83 -3.99
CA ASP A 497 8.17 16.92 -3.65
C ASP A 497 7.09 16.43 -2.68
N LYS A 498 6.68 17.24 -1.71
CA LYS A 498 5.62 16.87 -0.75
C LYS A 498 4.27 16.51 -1.40
N LYS A 499 4.02 16.95 -2.64
CA LYS A 499 2.82 16.59 -3.42
C LYS A 499 2.95 15.25 -4.15
N TYR A 500 4.12 14.62 -4.12
CA TYR A 500 4.30 13.31 -4.72
C TYR A 500 3.47 12.28 -3.97
N ILE A 501 2.66 11.52 -4.71
CA ILE A 501 1.75 10.52 -4.14
C ILE A 501 2.49 9.25 -3.65
N GLY A 502 3.75 9.07 -4.06
CA GLY A 502 4.53 7.87 -3.74
C GLY A 502 4.28 6.71 -4.70
N TYR A 503 5.18 5.73 -4.69
CA TYR A 503 4.96 4.44 -5.36
C TYR A 503 3.68 3.79 -4.82
N MET A 504 2.78 3.34 -5.71
CA MET A 504 1.47 2.78 -5.34
C MET A 504 0.67 3.66 -4.34
N GLY A 505 0.81 4.98 -4.44
CA GLY A 505 0.08 5.93 -3.60
C GLY A 505 0.52 5.94 -2.12
N ARG A 506 1.63 5.30 -1.77
CA ARG A 506 2.08 5.09 -0.38
C ARG A 506 2.09 6.37 0.45
N LEU A 507 2.49 7.52 -0.10
CA LEU A 507 2.51 8.79 0.65
C LEU A 507 1.11 9.40 0.93
N CYS A 508 0.04 8.70 0.55
CA CYS A 508 -1.35 9.15 0.71
C CYS A 508 -2.14 8.34 1.75
N TYR A 509 -1.58 7.29 2.36
CA TYR A 509 -2.25 6.48 3.38
C TYR A 509 -1.30 5.97 4.46
N ILE A 510 -1.87 5.55 5.60
CA ILE A 510 -1.16 4.94 6.73
C ILE A 510 -0.57 3.61 6.27
N GLN A 511 0.68 3.32 6.64
CA GLN A 511 1.39 2.14 6.17
C GLN A 511 2.10 1.41 7.29
N ASP A 512 2.17 0.08 7.17
CA ASP A 512 3.16 -0.69 7.92
C ASP A 512 4.55 -0.46 7.31
N THR A 513 5.54 -0.31 8.18
CA THR A 513 6.94 -0.08 7.79
C THR A 513 7.90 -0.77 8.75
N SER A 514 9.15 -0.95 8.34
CA SER A 514 10.16 -1.57 9.21
C SER A 514 10.57 -0.63 10.32
N ALA A 515 10.69 0.66 10.05
CA ALA A 515 11.03 1.65 11.05
C ALA A 515 10.54 3.07 10.70
N VAL A 516 10.44 3.87 11.75
CA VAL A 516 10.21 5.31 11.73
C VAL A 516 11.31 5.99 12.56
N VAL A 517 11.60 7.27 12.29
CA VAL A 517 12.68 7.98 12.98
C VAL A 517 12.21 8.70 14.24
N SER A 518 13.14 8.82 15.20
CA SER A 518 12.87 9.39 16.52
C SER A 518 12.64 10.91 16.57
N ASP A 519 12.78 11.62 15.44
CA ASP A 519 12.45 13.04 15.30
C ASP A 519 10.95 13.33 15.45
N MET A 520 10.10 12.34 15.13
CA MET A 520 8.65 12.40 15.34
C MET A 520 8.14 10.97 15.51
N LEU A 521 8.22 10.46 16.73
CA LEU A 521 7.96 9.06 17.06
C LEU A 521 7.13 8.95 18.34
N MET A 522 5.99 8.27 18.27
CA MET A 522 5.10 8.03 19.40
C MET A 522 4.91 6.53 19.64
N LEU A 523 4.91 6.12 20.91
CA LEU A 523 4.74 4.73 21.32
C LEU A 523 4.34 4.59 22.79
N LYS A 524 3.77 3.43 23.13
CA LYS A 524 3.51 3.04 24.52
C LYS A 524 4.83 2.91 25.28
N LYS A 525 4.89 3.50 26.47
CA LYS A 525 6.07 3.42 27.35
C LYS A 525 6.40 1.97 27.72
N SER A 526 5.38 1.16 27.97
CA SER A 526 5.53 -0.26 28.28
C SER A 526 6.20 -1.05 27.15
N ASP A 527 5.89 -0.74 25.90
CA ASP A 527 6.47 -1.43 24.74
C ASP A 527 7.88 -0.91 24.43
N PHE A 528 8.14 0.40 24.64
CA PHE A 528 9.50 0.96 24.64
C PHE A 528 10.43 0.26 25.64
N GLU A 529 9.96 0.03 26.88
CA GLU A 529 10.71 -0.67 27.92
C GLU A 529 10.95 -2.15 27.57
N LYS A 530 9.92 -2.85 27.07
CA LYS A 530 10.06 -4.25 26.60
C LYS A 530 11.04 -4.39 25.44
N ALA A 531 11.08 -3.43 24.52
CA ALA A 531 11.99 -3.41 23.38
C ALA A 531 13.45 -3.03 23.76
N GLY A 532 13.68 -2.63 25.01
CA GLY A 532 15.00 -2.27 25.55
C GLY A 532 15.38 -0.80 25.36
N GLY A 533 14.43 0.07 24.98
CA GLY A 533 14.68 1.48 24.70
C GLY A 533 15.57 1.72 23.47
N PHE A 534 16.12 2.92 23.36
CA PHE A 534 17.13 3.20 22.35
C PHE A 534 18.44 2.48 22.71
N ASP A 535 19.08 1.85 21.72
CA ASP A 535 20.37 1.21 21.90
C ASP A 535 21.48 2.28 21.99
N GLU A 536 22.08 2.38 23.18
CA GLU A 536 23.12 3.36 23.52
C GLU A 536 24.51 2.99 22.97
N SER A 537 24.67 1.81 22.33
CA SER A 537 25.91 1.47 21.63
C SER A 537 26.09 2.23 20.31
N PHE A 538 25.01 2.80 19.78
CA PHE A 538 25.06 3.73 18.66
C PHE A 538 25.34 5.15 19.15
N GLU A 539 26.15 5.92 18.43
CA GLU A 539 26.51 7.29 18.79
C GLU A 539 25.76 8.35 17.97
N LYS A 540 25.41 8.02 16.73
CA LYS A 540 24.92 8.97 15.73
C LYS A 540 23.65 8.51 15.00
N ALA A 541 23.57 7.25 14.57
CA ALA A 541 22.50 6.75 13.70
C ALA A 541 21.99 5.37 14.12
N PHE A 542 20.92 4.90 13.48
CA PHE A 542 20.35 3.54 13.59
C PHE A 542 19.71 3.13 14.91
N SER A 543 19.84 3.87 16.01
CA SER A 543 19.26 3.43 17.30
C SER A 543 17.72 3.43 17.30
N ASP A 544 17.09 4.37 16.60
CA ASP A 544 15.65 4.39 16.37
C ASP A 544 15.17 3.27 15.44
N ILE A 545 15.94 2.97 14.40
CA ILE A 545 15.72 1.80 13.54
C ILE A 545 15.86 0.50 14.35
N SER A 546 16.88 0.41 15.21
CA SER A 546 17.11 -0.72 16.13
C SER A 546 15.94 -0.92 17.09
N LEU A 547 15.41 0.17 17.66
CA LEU A 547 14.21 0.14 18.51
C LEU A 547 13.01 -0.42 17.73
N CYS A 548 12.75 0.11 16.53
CA CYS A 548 11.67 -0.35 15.65
C CYS A 548 11.79 -1.83 15.28
N LEU A 549 13.00 -2.31 14.96
CA LEU A 549 13.25 -3.73 14.67
C LEU A 549 13.05 -4.60 15.92
N ASN A 550 13.42 -4.13 17.11
CA ASN A 550 13.15 -4.84 18.36
C ASN A 550 11.64 -4.90 18.68
N LEU A 551 10.89 -3.84 18.39
CA LEU A 551 9.42 -3.85 18.50
C LEU A 551 8.80 -4.90 17.56
N ARG A 552 9.32 -5.02 16.33
CA ARG A 552 8.93 -6.09 15.40
C ARG A 552 9.28 -7.49 15.92
N ARG A 553 10.46 -7.67 16.54
CA ARG A 553 10.86 -8.96 17.13
C ARG A 553 9.92 -9.45 18.24
N ILE A 554 9.21 -8.54 18.91
CA ILE A 554 8.18 -8.88 19.91
C ILE A 554 6.75 -8.92 19.33
N GLY A 555 6.62 -8.87 18.00
CA GLY A 555 5.34 -9.04 17.28
C GLY A 555 4.53 -7.78 17.08
N LEU A 556 5.11 -6.58 17.28
CA LEU A 556 4.42 -5.30 17.09
C LEU A 556 4.72 -4.68 15.71
N LEU A 557 3.77 -3.91 15.19
CA LEU A 557 3.88 -3.16 13.94
C LEU A 557 4.50 -1.79 14.18
N ASN A 558 5.32 -1.32 13.23
CA ASN A 558 5.68 0.09 13.15
C ASN A 558 4.89 0.72 12.01
N VAL A 559 4.31 1.89 12.27
CA VAL A 559 3.35 2.52 11.37
C VAL A 559 3.84 3.91 10.96
N PHE A 560 3.82 4.17 9.65
CA PHE A 560 4.01 5.51 9.13
C PHE A 560 2.65 6.18 8.88
N ASP A 561 2.47 7.37 9.43
CA ASP A 561 1.30 8.21 9.20
C ASP A 561 1.68 9.44 8.33
N PRO A 562 1.23 9.49 7.06
CA PRO A 562 1.54 10.62 6.17
C PRO A 562 0.78 11.91 6.51
N TYR A 563 -0.18 11.88 7.45
CA TYR A 563 -1.01 13.02 7.85
C TYR A 563 -0.45 13.76 9.08
N ALA A 564 0.47 13.15 9.82
CA ALA A 564 1.29 13.82 10.83
C ALA A 564 2.51 14.45 10.13
N GLU A 565 2.50 15.77 9.94
CA GLU A 565 3.54 16.47 9.18
C GLU A 565 4.34 17.45 10.05
N GLY A 566 5.66 17.38 9.93
CA GLY A 566 6.60 18.34 10.50
C GLY A 566 7.47 18.99 9.40
N VAL A 567 7.80 20.26 9.57
CA VAL A 567 8.76 20.98 8.71
C VAL A 567 10.04 21.28 9.47
N SER A 568 11.19 21.00 8.87
CA SER A 568 12.48 21.39 9.45
C SER A 568 13.26 22.35 8.56
N ASP A 569 13.95 23.29 9.20
CA ASP A 569 14.95 24.14 8.57
C ASP A 569 16.37 23.56 8.66
N LYS A 570 16.57 22.51 9.46
CA LYS A 570 17.83 21.77 9.58
C LYS A 570 17.71 20.40 8.89
N PRO A 571 18.77 19.89 8.23
CA PRO A 571 18.73 18.53 7.69
C PRO A 571 18.56 17.50 8.80
N GLN A 572 17.59 16.59 8.65
CA GLN A 572 17.33 15.49 9.62
C GLN A 572 17.92 14.14 9.20
N ILE A 573 18.66 14.12 8.09
CA ILE A 573 19.13 12.87 7.49
C ILE A 573 20.52 12.55 8.03
N LEU A 574 20.60 11.52 8.87
CA LEU A 574 21.86 11.03 9.44
C LEU A 574 22.38 9.75 8.77
N LEU A 575 21.63 9.17 7.82
CA LEU A 575 22.02 7.98 7.07
C LEU A 575 22.89 8.33 5.85
N GLY A 576 23.86 7.48 5.53
CA GLY A 576 24.73 7.60 4.35
C GLY A 576 25.86 8.61 4.47
N CYS A 577 26.17 9.09 5.68
CA CYS A 577 27.30 9.99 5.94
C CYS A 577 28.66 9.26 5.85
N ASP A 578 29.74 10.00 5.59
CA ASP A 578 31.09 9.41 5.42
C ASP A 578 32.00 9.63 6.65
N ASP A 579 31.46 10.02 7.82
CA ASP A 579 32.24 10.24 9.04
C ASP A 579 32.41 8.99 9.91
N GLU A 580 33.45 9.00 10.75
CA GLU A 580 33.90 7.86 11.56
C GLU A 580 32.82 7.34 12.53
N ALA A 581 32.06 8.25 13.16
CA ALA A 581 30.98 7.86 14.08
C ALA A 581 29.86 7.11 13.35
N TYR A 582 29.46 7.59 12.17
CA TYR A 582 28.49 6.89 11.33
C TYR A 582 28.98 5.50 10.90
N MET A 583 30.24 5.38 10.47
CA MET A 583 30.80 4.10 10.01
C MET A 583 30.84 3.05 11.14
N LYS A 584 31.16 3.45 12.36
CA LYS A 584 31.12 2.58 13.54
C LYS A 584 29.70 2.09 13.85
N ASP A 585 28.72 3.00 13.77
CA ASP A 585 27.31 2.65 13.95
C ASP A 585 26.82 1.71 12.84
N LEU A 586 27.21 1.96 11.59
CA LEU A 586 26.88 1.12 10.44
C LEU A 586 27.38 -0.31 10.61
N GLU A 587 28.63 -0.50 11.03
CA GLU A 587 29.19 -1.83 11.32
C GLU A 587 28.44 -2.53 12.45
N THR A 588 28.12 -1.80 13.51
CA THR A 588 27.36 -2.31 14.65
C THR A 588 25.96 -2.73 14.24
N PHE A 589 25.27 -1.93 13.44
CA PHE A 589 23.94 -2.21 12.93
C PHE A 589 23.93 -3.45 12.04
N LYS A 590 24.83 -3.53 11.06
CA LYS A 590 24.96 -4.69 10.16
C LYS A 590 25.26 -5.99 10.92
N ARG A 591 26.09 -5.93 11.96
CA ARG A 591 26.39 -7.09 12.80
C ARG A 591 25.17 -7.52 13.61
N LYS A 592 24.44 -6.57 14.22
CA LYS A 592 23.32 -6.86 15.12
C LYS A 592 22.05 -7.33 14.40
N PHE A 593 21.84 -6.85 13.17
CA PHE A 593 20.66 -7.12 12.35
C PHE A 593 21.01 -7.85 11.05
N ALA A 594 22.09 -8.63 11.05
CA ALA A 594 22.55 -9.37 9.87
C ALA A 594 21.46 -10.27 9.28
N LYS A 595 20.69 -10.93 10.16
CA LYS A 595 19.58 -11.80 9.77
C LYS A 595 18.45 -11.00 9.12
N GLU A 596 17.99 -9.92 9.73
CA GLU A 596 16.92 -9.09 9.16
C GLU A 596 17.33 -8.45 7.83
N LEU A 597 18.62 -8.12 7.66
CA LEU A 597 19.15 -7.61 6.39
C LEU A 597 19.26 -8.69 5.31
N GLU A 598 19.52 -9.94 5.71
CA GLU A 598 19.55 -11.11 4.81
C GLU A 598 18.14 -11.52 4.38
N ASP A 599 17.20 -11.58 5.34
CA ASP A 599 15.79 -11.91 5.11
C ASP A 599 15.09 -10.84 4.23
N GLY A 600 15.58 -9.60 4.25
CA GLY A 600 15.03 -8.48 3.50
C GLY A 600 13.97 -7.70 4.28
N ASP A 601 13.58 -6.53 3.75
CA ASP A 601 12.52 -5.72 4.34
C ASP A 601 11.15 -6.21 3.85
N PRO A 602 10.25 -6.68 4.73
CA PRO A 602 8.96 -7.24 4.29
C PRO A 602 8.06 -6.18 3.64
N TYR A 603 8.27 -4.90 3.90
CA TYR A 603 7.45 -3.83 3.33
C TYR A 603 8.04 -3.27 2.03
N TYR A 604 9.08 -3.93 1.49
CA TYR A 604 9.78 -3.57 0.25
C TYR A 604 9.99 -4.80 -0.65
N ASN A 605 9.61 -4.70 -1.91
CA ASN A 605 9.74 -5.81 -2.85
C ASN A 605 11.17 -5.90 -3.42
N ASP A 606 11.75 -7.09 -3.45
CA ASP A 606 13.12 -7.34 -3.93
C ASP A 606 13.35 -7.08 -5.43
N ASN A 607 12.28 -6.98 -6.23
CA ASN A 607 12.37 -6.60 -7.65
C ASN A 607 12.53 -5.09 -7.87
N LEU A 608 12.57 -4.31 -6.78
CA LEU A 608 12.83 -2.88 -6.80
C LEU A 608 14.30 -2.60 -6.48
N THR A 609 14.75 -1.43 -6.91
CA THR A 609 16.11 -0.92 -6.70
C THR A 609 16.54 -0.87 -5.23
N LYS A 610 17.59 -1.61 -4.88
CA LYS A 610 18.21 -1.49 -3.55
C LYS A 610 19.18 -0.30 -3.46
N GLU A 611 19.49 0.36 -4.58
CA GLU A 611 20.46 1.48 -4.62
C GLU A 611 19.79 2.85 -4.47
N SER A 612 18.69 3.09 -5.18
CA SER A 612 17.97 4.36 -5.14
C SER A 612 16.77 4.32 -4.20
N LEU A 613 16.39 5.48 -3.66
CA LEU A 613 15.33 5.60 -2.65
C LEU A 613 13.96 5.89 -3.28
N ASP A 614 13.76 5.52 -4.56
CA ASP A 614 12.65 5.96 -5.41
C ASP A 614 11.68 4.87 -5.87
N TYR A 615 11.85 3.62 -5.39
CA TYR A 615 11.06 2.46 -5.83
C TYR A 615 11.12 2.22 -7.36
N SER A 616 12.20 2.61 -8.03
CA SER A 616 12.35 2.25 -9.45
C SER A 616 12.55 0.74 -9.61
N VAL A 617 11.96 0.19 -10.67
CA VAL A 617 12.07 -1.24 -11.00
C VAL A 617 13.51 -1.56 -11.38
N CYS A 618 14.08 -2.58 -10.73
CA CYS A 618 15.46 -3.03 -10.92
C CYS A 618 15.60 -3.89 -12.17
#